data_AF-A0A9P3GF65-F1
#
_entry.id   AF-A0A9P3GF65-F1
#
_cell.length_a   1.000
_cell.length_b   1.000
_cell.length_c   1.000
_cell.angle_alpha   90.00
_cell.angle_beta   90.00
_cell.angle_gamma   90.00
#
_symmetry.space_group_name_H-M   'P 1'
#
loop_
_entity.id
_entity.type
_entity.pdbx_description
1 polymer ?
#
loop_
_entity_poly.entity_id
_entity_poly.type
_entity_poly.pdbx_seq_one_letter_code
_entity_poly.pdbx_strand_id
1 'polypeptide(L)'
;MMDAELARMMGALGRPSRAAAAPSTDPRRTTPKGELKMPKFVKFHPEDPATLLNEVFWEDPNDFEPYHSDFTGRTIYWGTVPMRENGHADINPWEFGGRTMESQQAYTKDSPRPEIQFINVLMEKKKAAMKEVDISELSKRDYTLDIHVEYMPETKKIERKIRVSGGLSLAVFSDKVMKPLFGLVRNLHAHIFQDFSDGSQFGPRDSNAIDVIHHLDKTGYAYIPDDEYTLAHFLRKPGDELGYLYDFGDNWHFLIKVAEIAPVEESTGKVVVLGGTGAHPPDGVASWRWIDLMQKVDASAKDRKAALDVLYESSGYAGQRWDPHFDFAEFSVPATQRAVAAAVASKLSVPGGAKHFSALLAAGADDALVYPSTLKKGQRLVRTPVPRADGAPARVFMEEGVAQERRDNPANTACANCGSPHGLKACSGCKQRYYCSRSCQRANWAQGHKKVCTGGKSK
;
A
#
# COMPACT_ATOMS: atom_id res chain seq x y z
N MET A 1 -27.24 23.19 -20.78
CA MET A 1 -28.12 22.74 -19.68
C MET A 1 -27.33 22.31 -18.44
N MET A 2 -26.11 21.77 -18.56
CA MET A 2 -25.25 21.41 -17.42
C MET A 2 -24.72 22.60 -16.59
N ASP A 3 -24.50 23.78 -17.19
CA ASP A 3 -23.96 24.94 -16.44
C ASP A 3 -24.92 25.56 -15.42
N ALA A 4 -26.24 25.45 -15.65
CA ALA A 4 -27.24 25.99 -14.74
C ALA A 4 -27.48 25.08 -13.52
N GLU A 5 -27.31 23.77 -13.69
CA GLU A 5 -27.30 22.80 -12.58
C GLU A 5 -26.01 22.90 -11.76
N LEU A 6 -24.86 23.11 -12.42
CA LEU A 6 -23.57 23.32 -11.78
C LEU A 6 -23.55 24.60 -10.93
N ALA A 7 -24.11 25.71 -11.42
CA ALA A 7 -24.24 26.94 -10.65
C ALA A 7 -25.24 26.82 -9.48
N ARG A 8 -26.28 26.00 -9.64
CA ARG A 8 -27.29 25.75 -8.60
C ARG A 8 -26.77 24.79 -7.51
N MET A 9 -25.92 23.82 -7.86
CA MET A 9 -25.23 22.93 -6.91
C MET A 9 -24.06 23.65 -6.20
N MET A 10 -23.31 24.52 -6.90
CA MET A 10 -22.27 25.35 -6.28
C MET A 10 -22.85 26.46 -5.40
N GLY A 11 -24.04 26.97 -5.72
CA GLY A 11 -24.79 27.88 -4.83
C GLY A 11 -25.23 27.23 -3.52
N ALA A 12 -25.43 25.90 -3.49
CA ALA A 12 -25.72 25.13 -2.28
C ALA A 12 -24.47 24.79 -1.44
N LEU A 13 -23.26 24.98 -2.01
CA LEU A 13 -21.96 24.89 -1.32
C LEU A 13 -21.47 26.25 -0.83
N GLY A 14 -22.31 27.29 -0.91
CA GLY A 14 -22.07 28.54 -0.20
C GLY A 14 -21.83 28.23 1.27
N ARG A 15 -20.62 28.58 1.76
CA ARG A 15 -20.26 28.45 3.18
C ARG A 15 -21.46 28.92 4.00
N PRO A 16 -22.10 28.07 4.83
CA PRO A 16 -22.95 28.61 5.86
C PRO A 16 -22.06 29.54 6.66
N SER A 17 -22.47 30.79 6.79
CA SER A 17 -22.01 31.64 7.88
C SER A 17 -22.16 30.80 9.15
N ARG A 18 -21.05 30.25 9.67
CA ARG A 18 -21.00 29.56 10.95
C ARG A 18 -21.28 30.64 12.00
N ALA A 19 -22.55 30.89 12.28
CA ALA A 19 -22.94 31.13 13.65
C ALA A 19 -22.49 29.85 14.37
N ALA A 20 -21.41 29.92 15.13
CA ALA A 20 -20.96 28.80 15.93
C ALA A 20 -22.12 28.44 16.86
N ALA A 21 -22.85 27.38 16.52
CA ALA A 21 -23.82 26.80 17.43
C ALA A 21 -23.05 26.49 18.72
N ALA A 22 -23.61 26.88 19.87
CA ALA A 22 -22.96 26.63 21.15
C ALA A 22 -22.62 25.12 21.24
N PRO A 23 -21.40 24.75 21.64
CA PRO A 23 -20.98 23.36 21.71
C PRO A 23 -21.98 22.55 22.53
N SER A 24 -22.49 21.46 21.94
CA SER A 24 -23.52 20.65 22.59
C SER A 24 -22.90 19.86 23.75
N THR A 25 -23.46 20.00 24.94
CA THR A 25 -23.12 19.16 26.10
C THR A 25 -23.86 17.82 26.09
N ASP A 26 -24.83 17.64 25.17
CA ASP A 26 -25.52 16.36 24.99
C ASP A 26 -24.57 15.40 24.27
N PRO A 27 -24.24 14.24 24.85
CA PRO A 27 -23.39 13.23 24.20
C PRO A 27 -24.09 12.48 23.05
N ARG A 28 -25.42 12.60 22.90
CA ARG A 28 -26.17 11.94 21.83
C ARG A 28 -25.96 12.62 20.48
N ARG A 29 -26.06 11.85 19.38
CA ARG A 29 -25.98 12.33 18.00
C ARG A 29 -27.06 11.70 17.14
N THR A 30 -27.52 12.45 16.15
CA THR A 30 -28.49 11.97 15.17
C THR A 30 -27.81 10.97 14.24
N THR A 31 -28.32 9.75 14.17
CA THR A 31 -27.82 8.71 13.27
C THR A 31 -28.17 9.03 11.82
N PRO A 32 -27.57 8.34 10.83
CA PRO A 32 -27.99 8.43 9.43
C PRO A 32 -29.49 8.17 9.20
N LYS A 33 -30.14 7.41 10.09
CA LYS A 33 -31.58 7.13 10.06
C LYS A 33 -32.45 8.23 10.68
N GLY A 34 -31.85 9.32 11.15
CA GLY A 34 -32.56 10.44 11.78
C GLY A 34 -32.88 10.25 13.27
N GLU A 35 -32.32 9.23 13.92
CA GLU A 35 -32.62 8.90 15.32
C GLU A 35 -31.57 9.51 16.26
N LEU A 36 -31.99 10.22 17.29
CA LEU A 36 -31.06 10.78 18.30
C LEU A 36 -30.62 9.67 19.28
N LYS A 37 -29.41 9.13 19.11
CA LYS A 37 -28.87 8.02 19.92
C LYS A 37 -27.61 8.40 20.70
N MET A 38 -27.45 7.77 21.85
CA MET A 38 -26.17 7.74 22.58
C MET A 38 -25.25 6.71 21.89
N PRO A 39 -24.02 7.05 21.50
CA PRO A 39 -23.05 6.04 21.08
C PRO A 39 -22.72 5.09 22.23
N LYS A 40 -22.59 3.79 21.94
CA LYS A 40 -22.25 2.79 22.97
C LYS A 40 -20.81 2.92 23.46
N PHE A 41 -19.89 3.30 22.58
CA PHE A 41 -18.46 3.32 22.87
C PHE A 41 -17.77 4.66 22.54
N VAL A 42 -17.93 5.16 21.32
CA VAL A 42 -17.19 6.33 20.84
C VAL A 42 -17.64 7.61 21.53
N LYS A 43 -16.71 8.57 21.66
CA LYS A 43 -16.99 9.89 22.22
C LYS A 43 -16.89 10.95 21.13
N PHE A 44 -17.98 11.68 20.92
CA PHE A 44 -18.02 12.81 20.00
C PHE A 44 -17.49 14.08 20.66
N HIS A 45 -16.77 14.89 19.88
CA HIS A 45 -16.50 16.27 20.26
C HIS A 45 -17.83 17.07 20.29
N PRO A 46 -18.00 18.05 21.20
CA PRO A 46 -19.21 18.89 21.25
C PRO A 46 -19.58 19.60 19.94
N GLU A 47 -18.58 19.89 19.10
CA GLU A 47 -18.76 20.54 17.80
C GLU A 47 -18.92 19.56 16.63
N ASP A 48 -18.80 18.26 16.86
CA ASP A 48 -18.97 17.25 15.82
C ASP A 48 -20.45 16.86 15.72
N PRO A 49 -21.17 17.20 14.64
CA PRO A 49 -22.57 16.84 14.46
C PRO A 49 -22.79 15.38 14.06
N ALA A 50 -21.72 14.61 13.82
CA ALA A 50 -21.75 13.24 13.30
C ALA A 50 -22.37 13.10 11.90
N THR A 51 -22.41 14.16 11.10
CA THR A 51 -22.94 14.04 9.73
C THR A 51 -22.02 13.17 8.89
N LEU A 52 -22.61 12.47 7.91
CA LEU A 52 -21.90 11.59 6.97
C LEU A 52 -21.13 10.43 7.64
N LEU A 53 -21.39 10.17 8.92
CA LEU A 53 -20.79 9.07 9.67
C LEU A 53 -21.63 7.81 9.50
N ASN A 54 -20.99 6.67 9.26
CA ASN A 54 -21.71 5.39 9.16
C ASN A 54 -22.33 4.99 10.53
N GLU A 55 -23.52 4.38 10.50
CA GLU A 55 -24.24 3.99 11.72
C GLU A 55 -23.46 2.99 12.59
N VAL A 56 -22.53 2.21 12.01
CA VAL A 56 -21.65 1.30 12.75
C VAL A 56 -20.94 1.95 13.93
N PHE A 57 -20.62 3.25 13.84
CA PHE A 57 -19.89 3.97 14.88
C PHE A 57 -20.76 4.34 16.09
N TRP A 58 -22.06 4.07 16.08
CA TRP A 58 -22.91 4.12 17.28
C TRP A 58 -22.87 2.83 18.09
N GLU A 59 -22.36 1.74 17.52
CA GLU A 59 -22.31 0.42 18.16
C GLU A 59 -21.07 0.26 19.07
N ASP A 60 -20.95 -0.89 19.75
CA ASP A 60 -19.78 -1.25 20.55
C ASP A 60 -18.80 -2.09 19.69
N PRO A 61 -17.53 -1.68 19.52
CA PRO A 61 -16.55 -2.44 18.74
C PRO A 61 -16.22 -3.84 19.31
N ASN A 62 -16.59 -4.12 20.58
CA ASN A 62 -16.40 -5.44 21.16
C ASN A 62 -17.42 -6.45 20.66
N ASP A 63 -18.66 -6.01 20.42
CA ASP A 63 -19.81 -6.85 20.04
C ASP A 63 -20.24 -6.65 18.57
N PHE A 64 -19.52 -5.79 17.84
CA PHE A 64 -19.79 -5.46 16.46
C PHE A 64 -19.55 -6.65 15.50
N GLU A 65 -20.51 -6.86 14.59
CA GLU A 65 -20.41 -7.83 13.49
C GLU A 65 -19.95 -7.16 12.19
N PRO A 66 -18.78 -7.53 11.63
CA PRO A 66 -18.27 -6.98 10.39
C PRO A 66 -19.22 -7.15 9.19
N TYR A 67 -19.37 -6.09 8.38
CA TYR A 67 -19.96 -6.22 7.05
C TYR A 67 -19.08 -7.15 6.20
N HIS A 68 -19.70 -8.17 5.64
CA HIS A 68 -19.06 -9.10 4.71
C HIS A 68 -19.80 -9.08 3.38
N SER A 69 -19.08 -9.42 2.32
CA SER A 69 -19.64 -9.57 0.99
C SER A 69 -20.30 -10.93 0.87
N ASP A 70 -21.61 -10.98 0.61
CA ASP A 70 -22.31 -12.23 0.30
C ASP A 70 -21.81 -12.86 -1.01
N PHE A 71 -21.32 -12.04 -1.93
CA PHE A 71 -20.82 -12.49 -3.23
C PHE A 71 -19.48 -13.23 -3.13
N THR A 72 -18.56 -12.76 -2.28
CA THR A 72 -17.19 -13.31 -2.16
C THR A 72 -16.94 -14.02 -0.83
N GLY A 73 -17.80 -13.84 0.16
CA GLY A 73 -17.60 -14.28 1.55
C GLY A 73 -16.50 -13.52 2.30
N ARG A 74 -16.00 -12.39 1.75
CA ARG A 74 -14.85 -11.65 2.29
C ARG A 74 -15.29 -10.41 3.08
N THR A 75 -14.55 -10.12 4.12
CA THR A 75 -14.63 -8.86 4.90
C THR A 75 -13.46 -7.97 4.52
N ILE A 76 -13.69 -6.67 4.31
CA ILE A 76 -12.65 -5.67 4.01
C ILE A 76 -12.86 -4.41 4.85
N TYR A 77 -11.83 -3.57 4.97
CA TYR A 77 -11.90 -2.27 5.67
C TYR A 77 -12.48 -2.36 7.10
N TRP A 78 -11.99 -3.33 7.88
CA TRP A 78 -12.46 -3.68 9.23
C TRP A 78 -13.93 -4.09 9.31
N GLY A 79 -14.56 -4.33 8.16
CA GLY A 79 -16.00 -4.55 8.02
C GLY A 79 -16.85 -3.34 8.39
N THR A 80 -16.28 -2.14 8.48
CA THR A 80 -17.01 -0.92 8.88
C THR A 80 -17.70 -0.20 7.73
N VAL A 81 -17.54 -0.72 6.51
CA VAL A 81 -18.14 -0.16 5.30
C VAL A 81 -19.14 -1.20 4.74
N PRO A 82 -20.38 -0.80 4.45
CA PRO A 82 -21.36 -1.67 3.81
C PRO A 82 -20.83 -2.23 2.49
N MET A 83 -21.23 -3.46 2.17
CA MET A 83 -20.85 -4.14 0.94
C MET A 83 -21.99 -4.06 -0.07
N ARG A 84 -21.66 -3.76 -1.33
CA ARG A 84 -22.59 -3.83 -2.45
C ARG A 84 -22.81 -5.28 -2.88
N GLU A 85 -23.89 -5.54 -3.60
CA GLU A 85 -24.24 -6.89 -4.10
C GLU A 85 -23.15 -7.51 -4.98
N ASN A 86 -22.35 -6.69 -5.66
CA ASN A 86 -21.22 -7.15 -6.49
C ASN A 86 -19.93 -7.42 -5.69
N GLY A 87 -19.98 -7.33 -4.36
CA GLY A 87 -18.86 -7.59 -3.46
C GLY A 87 -17.88 -6.44 -3.27
N HIS A 88 -18.15 -5.25 -3.83
CA HIS A 88 -17.35 -4.06 -3.61
C HIS A 88 -17.81 -3.31 -2.36
N ALA A 89 -16.90 -2.67 -1.63
CA ALA A 89 -17.29 -1.74 -0.56
C ALA A 89 -18.06 -0.54 -1.11
N ASP A 90 -19.13 -0.15 -0.42
CA ASP A 90 -19.93 1.02 -0.76
C ASP A 90 -19.27 2.30 -0.25
N ILE A 91 -18.22 2.71 -0.97
CA ILE A 91 -17.49 3.93 -0.66
C ILE A 91 -17.98 5.05 -1.58
N ASN A 92 -18.49 6.13 -0.97
CA ASN A 92 -18.70 7.41 -1.64
C ASN A 92 -17.56 8.37 -1.26
N PRO A 93 -16.59 8.64 -2.15
CA PRO A 93 -15.44 9.50 -1.83
C PRO A 93 -15.83 10.91 -1.36
N TRP A 94 -16.96 11.44 -1.83
CA TRP A 94 -17.45 12.76 -1.44
C TRP A 94 -17.99 12.78 -0.02
N GLU A 95 -18.67 11.73 0.42
CA GLU A 95 -19.20 11.64 1.78
C GLU A 95 -18.07 11.46 2.79
N PHE A 96 -17.13 10.56 2.51
CA PHE A 96 -15.93 10.38 3.34
C PHE A 96 -15.08 11.65 3.40
N GLY A 97 -14.85 12.30 2.24
CA GLY A 97 -14.16 13.58 2.16
C GLY A 97 -14.89 14.68 2.93
N GLY A 98 -16.22 14.76 2.79
CA GLY A 98 -17.07 15.70 3.52
C GLY A 98 -17.00 15.49 5.03
N ARG A 99 -17.09 14.23 5.49
CA ARG A 99 -16.94 13.84 6.90
C ARG A 99 -15.60 14.26 7.47
N THR A 100 -14.52 13.97 6.74
CA THR A 100 -13.16 14.37 7.14
C THR A 100 -13.05 15.90 7.21
N MET A 101 -13.56 16.62 6.21
CA MET A 101 -13.50 18.09 6.17
C MET A 101 -14.32 18.77 7.27
N GLU A 102 -15.49 18.22 7.62
CA GLU A 102 -16.35 18.75 8.69
C GLU A 102 -15.71 18.56 10.07
N SER A 103 -15.11 17.39 10.31
CA SER A 103 -14.59 17.00 11.62
C SER A 103 -13.13 17.41 11.87
N GLN A 104 -12.33 17.71 10.83
CA GLN A 104 -10.88 17.88 10.95
C GLN A 104 -10.40 18.93 11.98
N GLN A 105 -11.22 19.96 12.27
CA GLN A 105 -10.84 21.00 13.24
C GLN A 105 -11.20 20.64 14.69
N ALA A 106 -12.12 19.68 14.88
CA ALA A 106 -12.65 19.32 16.19
C ALA A 106 -11.80 18.27 16.92
N TYR A 107 -10.91 17.58 16.20
CA TYR A 107 -10.14 16.45 16.72
C TYR A 107 -8.65 16.67 16.57
N THR A 108 -7.89 16.09 17.49
CA THR A 108 -6.43 16.15 17.52
C THR A 108 -5.87 14.74 17.64
N LYS A 109 -4.54 14.61 17.70
CA LYS A 109 -3.91 13.32 17.97
C LYS A 109 -4.29 12.76 19.35
N ASP A 110 -4.45 13.63 20.35
CA ASP A 110 -4.77 13.23 21.73
C ASP A 110 -6.28 13.07 21.97
N SER A 111 -7.09 13.60 21.05
CA SER A 111 -8.55 13.42 21.02
C SER A 111 -8.96 12.93 19.64
N PRO A 112 -8.82 11.61 19.36
CA PRO A 112 -9.07 11.05 18.04
C PRO A 112 -10.56 11.08 17.66
N ARG A 113 -10.83 11.08 16.37
CA ARG A 113 -12.19 10.98 15.80
C ARG A 113 -12.90 9.68 16.24
N PRO A 114 -14.25 9.65 16.30
CA PRO A 114 -15.05 8.46 16.62
C PRO A 114 -14.62 7.22 15.83
N GLU A 115 -14.39 7.39 14.53
CA GLU A 115 -13.94 6.35 13.62
C GLU A 115 -12.63 5.71 14.09
N ILE A 116 -11.64 6.54 14.45
CA ILE A 116 -10.34 6.09 14.93
C ILE A 116 -10.45 5.47 16.33
N GLN A 117 -11.31 5.99 17.21
CA GLN A 117 -11.56 5.38 18.52
C GLN A 117 -12.08 3.93 18.35
N PHE A 118 -13.02 3.72 17.45
CA PHE A 118 -13.60 2.40 17.16
C PHE A 118 -12.58 1.46 16.54
N ILE A 119 -11.89 1.91 15.47
CA ILE A 119 -10.88 1.09 14.78
C ILE A 119 -9.71 0.73 15.71
N ASN A 120 -9.29 1.62 16.61
CA ASN A 120 -8.24 1.30 17.58
C ASN A 120 -8.59 0.08 18.46
N VAL A 121 -9.86 -0.08 18.85
CA VAL A 121 -10.29 -1.27 19.60
C VAL A 121 -10.18 -2.53 18.73
N LEU A 122 -10.63 -2.47 17.49
CA LEU A 122 -10.51 -3.60 16.55
C LEU A 122 -9.04 -3.97 16.30
N MET A 123 -8.17 -2.97 16.17
CA MET A 123 -6.73 -3.18 16.04
C MET A 123 -6.14 -3.87 17.26
N GLU A 124 -6.49 -3.45 18.48
CA GLU A 124 -5.99 -4.09 19.70
C GLU A 124 -6.54 -5.51 19.86
N LYS A 125 -7.82 -5.75 19.54
CA LYS A 125 -8.41 -7.11 19.49
C LYS A 125 -7.63 -8.00 18.51
N LYS A 126 -7.36 -7.51 17.29
CA LYS A 126 -6.58 -8.26 16.29
C LYS A 126 -5.16 -8.52 16.77
N LYS A 127 -4.46 -7.51 17.29
CA LYS A 127 -3.10 -7.67 17.81
C LYS A 127 -3.04 -8.70 18.94
N ALA A 128 -4.03 -8.71 19.84
CA ALA A 128 -4.13 -9.71 20.90
C ALA A 128 -4.31 -11.12 20.32
N ALA A 129 -5.24 -11.30 19.39
CA ALA A 129 -5.45 -12.59 18.71
C ALA A 129 -4.20 -13.08 17.97
N MET A 130 -3.45 -12.17 17.33
CA MET A 130 -2.26 -12.52 16.57
C MET A 130 -1.08 -12.97 17.43
N LYS A 131 -1.03 -12.61 18.72
CA LYS A 131 0.01 -13.09 19.66
C LYS A 131 -0.12 -14.58 19.96
N GLU A 132 -1.33 -15.12 19.88
CA GLU A 132 -1.63 -16.52 20.17
C GLU A 132 -1.38 -17.44 18.96
N VAL A 133 -1.06 -16.88 17.79
CA VAL A 133 -0.84 -17.65 16.57
C VAL A 133 0.57 -18.25 16.58
N ASP A 134 0.67 -19.57 16.70
CA ASP A 134 1.95 -20.27 16.55
C ASP A 134 2.36 -20.37 15.08
N ILE A 135 3.39 -19.60 14.73
CA ILE A 135 4.03 -19.59 13.39
C ILE A 135 5.42 -20.20 13.39
N SER A 136 5.85 -20.85 14.48
CA SER A 136 7.25 -21.27 14.68
C SER A 136 7.77 -22.18 13.57
N GLU A 137 6.97 -23.15 13.13
CA GLU A 137 7.29 -24.03 12.00
C GLU A 137 6.94 -23.38 10.66
N LEU A 138 5.77 -22.73 10.56
CA LEU A 138 5.29 -22.11 9.32
C LEU A 138 6.21 -21.00 8.81
N SER A 139 6.87 -20.27 9.69
CA SER A 139 7.83 -19.22 9.33
C SER A 139 9.11 -19.75 8.68
N LYS A 140 9.45 -21.03 8.89
CA LYS A 140 10.63 -21.68 8.31
C LYS A 140 10.35 -22.28 6.93
N ARG A 141 9.09 -22.38 6.53
CA ARG A 141 8.66 -23.05 5.30
C ARG A 141 8.60 -22.11 4.11
N ASP A 142 8.82 -22.66 2.92
CA ASP A 142 8.64 -21.98 1.64
C ASP A 142 7.19 -22.16 1.15
N TYR A 143 6.61 -21.06 0.68
CA TYR A 143 5.25 -20.94 0.21
C TYR A 143 5.30 -20.73 -1.29
N THR A 144 4.60 -21.58 -2.04
CA THR A 144 4.28 -21.30 -3.44
C THR A 144 3.01 -20.46 -3.43
N LEU A 145 3.12 -19.20 -3.87
CA LEU A 145 2.01 -18.25 -3.91
C LEU A 145 1.61 -17.97 -5.36
N ASP A 146 0.31 -18.04 -5.62
CA ASP A 146 -0.31 -17.56 -6.85
C ASP A 146 -0.93 -16.19 -6.54
N ILE A 147 -0.50 -15.16 -7.27
CA ILE A 147 -0.88 -13.77 -7.03
C ILE A 147 -1.46 -13.18 -8.29
N HIS A 148 -2.64 -12.60 -8.24
CA HIS A 148 -3.26 -11.96 -9.40
C HIS A 148 -3.88 -10.62 -9.08
N VAL A 149 -3.97 -9.76 -10.09
CA VAL A 149 -4.74 -8.51 -10.03
C VAL A 149 -6.22 -8.83 -10.15
N GLU A 150 -7.02 -8.37 -9.19
CA GLU A 150 -8.47 -8.62 -9.21
C GLU A 150 -9.18 -7.79 -10.30
N TYR A 151 -10.36 -8.26 -10.72
CA TYR A 151 -11.27 -7.60 -11.68
C TYR A 151 -10.76 -7.45 -13.13
N MET A 152 -9.57 -7.97 -13.44
CA MET A 152 -9.09 -8.02 -14.82
C MET A 152 -9.96 -8.94 -15.68
N PRO A 153 -10.21 -8.60 -16.96
CA PRO A 153 -10.94 -9.50 -17.86
C PRO A 153 -10.15 -10.79 -18.09
N GLU A 154 -10.86 -11.91 -18.26
CA GLU A 154 -10.28 -13.25 -18.38
C GLU A 154 -9.17 -13.37 -19.45
N THR A 155 -9.28 -12.61 -20.54
CA THR A 155 -8.30 -12.62 -21.65
C THR A 155 -7.05 -11.77 -21.39
N LYS A 156 -7.04 -10.95 -20.32
CA LYS A 156 -5.94 -10.04 -19.98
C LYS A 156 -5.57 -10.13 -18.49
N LYS A 157 -5.67 -11.32 -17.90
CA LYS A 157 -5.24 -11.55 -16.52
C LYS A 157 -3.79 -11.18 -16.32
N ILE A 158 -3.50 -10.63 -15.14
CA ILE A 158 -2.14 -10.34 -14.70
C ILE A 158 -1.87 -11.21 -13.48
N GLU A 159 -1.06 -12.26 -13.66
CA GLU A 159 -0.83 -13.28 -12.64
C GLU A 159 0.66 -13.56 -12.47
N ARG A 160 1.06 -13.91 -11.25
CA ARG A 160 2.46 -14.17 -10.88
C ARG A 160 2.49 -15.37 -9.96
N LYS A 161 3.40 -16.29 -10.24
CA LYS A 161 3.69 -17.44 -9.38
C LYS A 161 5.08 -17.29 -8.79
N ILE A 162 5.16 -17.33 -7.47
CA ILE A 162 6.42 -17.14 -6.74
C ILE A 162 6.60 -18.19 -5.66
N ARG A 163 7.85 -18.39 -5.24
CA ARG A 163 8.22 -19.10 -4.02
C ARG A 163 8.92 -18.16 -3.07
N VAL A 164 8.46 -18.11 -1.82
CA VAL A 164 8.98 -17.22 -0.77
C VAL A 164 8.90 -17.87 0.60
N SER A 165 9.72 -17.41 1.55
CA SER A 165 9.63 -17.84 2.95
C SER A 165 8.37 -17.30 3.63
N GLY A 166 7.66 -18.14 4.39
CA GLY A 166 6.57 -17.69 5.28
C GLY A 166 7.04 -16.75 6.40
N GLY A 167 8.33 -16.80 6.74
CA GLY A 167 8.96 -15.93 7.74
C GLY A 167 9.34 -14.55 7.22
N LEU A 168 9.03 -14.20 5.97
CA LEU A 168 9.27 -12.87 5.45
C LEU A 168 8.25 -11.90 6.06
N SER A 169 8.71 -10.78 6.64
CA SER A 169 7.79 -9.77 7.15
C SER A 169 7.00 -9.13 6.03
N LEU A 170 5.76 -8.72 6.31
CA LEU A 170 4.88 -8.12 5.30
C LEU A 170 5.49 -6.87 4.67
N ALA A 171 6.15 -6.03 5.48
CA ALA A 171 6.89 -4.86 5.01
C ALA A 171 7.98 -5.21 3.98
N VAL A 172 8.77 -6.26 4.25
CA VAL A 172 9.82 -6.72 3.33
C VAL A 172 9.20 -7.38 2.10
N PHE A 173 8.16 -8.19 2.26
CA PHE A 173 7.45 -8.82 1.16
C PHE A 173 6.86 -7.77 0.20
N SER A 174 6.19 -6.75 0.72
CA SER A 174 5.68 -5.63 -0.07
C SER A 174 6.78 -4.91 -0.84
N ASP A 175 7.80 -4.41 -0.14
CA ASP A 175 8.82 -3.56 -0.74
C ASP A 175 9.80 -4.30 -1.67
N LYS A 176 10.15 -5.56 -1.33
CA LYS A 176 11.20 -6.32 -2.01
C LYS A 176 10.68 -7.35 -3.00
N VAL A 177 9.42 -7.75 -2.89
CA VAL A 177 8.82 -8.80 -3.71
C VAL A 177 7.63 -8.27 -4.47
N MET A 178 6.53 -7.89 -3.80
CA MET A 178 5.28 -7.50 -4.48
C MET A 178 5.48 -6.37 -5.47
N LYS A 179 6.08 -5.26 -5.05
CA LYS A 179 6.28 -4.09 -5.92
C LYS A 179 7.11 -4.43 -7.18
N PRO A 180 8.35 -4.97 -7.07
CA PRO A 180 9.11 -5.34 -8.26
C PRO A 180 8.52 -6.52 -9.07
N LEU A 181 7.71 -7.38 -8.47
CA LEU A 181 7.03 -8.48 -9.16
C LEU A 181 5.99 -7.99 -10.19
N PHE A 182 5.39 -6.84 -9.92
CA PHE A 182 4.40 -6.17 -10.77
C PHE A 182 4.90 -4.84 -11.35
N GLY A 183 6.21 -4.58 -11.34
CA GLY A 183 6.76 -3.35 -11.91
C GLY A 183 6.35 -2.05 -11.20
N LEU A 184 5.80 -2.14 -9.99
CA LEU A 184 5.36 -0.99 -9.20
C LEU A 184 6.57 -0.27 -8.58
N VAL A 185 6.45 1.05 -8.47
CA VAL A 185 7.51 1.92 -7.97
C VAL A 185 7.60 1.80 -6.44
N ARG A 186 8.76 1.34 -5.97
CA ARG A 186 9.04 1.24 -4.54
C ARG A 186 9.00 2.61 -3.87
N ASN A 187 8.37 2.66 -2.70
CA ASN A 187 8.25 3.86 -1.85
C ASN A 187 7.47 5.03 -2.48
N LEU A 188 6.72 4.82 -3.56
CA LEU A 188 5.88 5.87 -4.15
C LEU A 188 4.53 5.96 -3.46
N HIS A 189 3.79 4.86 -3.49
CA HIS A 189 2.49 4.73 -2.85
C HIS A 189 2.56 3.83 -1.60
N ALA A 190 1.58 3.99 -0.73
CA ALA A 190 1.36 3.07 0.38
C ALA A 190 0.67 1.78 -0.10
N HIS A 191 0.50 0.88 0.86
CA HIS A 191 -0.15 -0.41 0.63
C HIS A 191 -0.78 -0.92 1.92
N ILE A 192 -1.74 -1.82 1.79
CA ILE A 192 -2.39 -2.52 2.90
C ILE A 192 -2.52 -4.01 2.55
N PHE A 193 -2.08 -4.88 3.45
CA PHE A 193 -2.51 -6.27 3.47
C PHE A 193 -3.85 -6.37 4.22
N GLN A 194 -4.79 -7.10 3.64
CA GLN A 194 -6.14 -7.28 4.18
C GLN A 194 -6.38 -8.75 4.52
N ASP A 195 -6.62 -9.02 5.80
CA ASP A 195 -7.11 -10.32 6.22
C ASP A 195 -8.62 -10.39 5.98
N PHE A 196 -9.04 -11.23 5.04
CA PHE A 196 -10.44 -11.31 4.63
C PHE A 196 -11.37 -11.94 5.68
N SER A 197 -10.83 -12.57 6.73
CA SER A 197 -11.65 -13.18 7.79
C SER A 197 -12.37 -12.14 8.65
N ASP A 198 -11.73 -11.00 8.91
CA ASP A 198 -12.26 -9.92 9.76
C ASP A 198 -12.06 -8.52 9.18
N GLY A 199 -11.51 -8.42 7.96
CA GLY A 199 -11.23 -7.16 7.28
C GLY A 199 -10.07 -6.37 7.89
N SER A 200 -9.31 -6.94 8.82
CA SER A 200 -8.21 -6.25 9.46
C SER A 200 -7.10 -5.89 8.47
N GLN A 201 -6.47 -4.75 8.74
CA GLN A 201 -5.55 -4.10 7.81
C GLN A 201 -4.15 -3.97 8.39
N PHE A 202 -3.14 -4.26 7.56
CA PHE A 202 -1.73 -4.16 7.92
C PHE A 202 -0.98 -3.34 6.88
N GLY A 203 -0.32 -2.26 7.28
CA GLY A 203 0.32 -1.32 6.37
C GLY A 203 1.61 -0.71 6.91
N PRO A 204 2.31 0.09 6.08
CA PRO A 204 3.66 0.56 6.36
C PRO A 204 3.68 1.56 7.53
N ARG A 205 4.43 1.22 8.58
CA ARG A 205 4.61 2.10 9.74
C ARG A 205 5.13 3.48 9.35
N ASP A 206 4.53 4.51 9.95
CA ASP A 206 4.94 5.92 9.80
C ASP A 206 4.96 6.37 8.33
N SER A 207 4.17 5.76 7.44
CA SER A 207 4.13 6.15 6.03
C SER A 207 3.57 7.57 5.88
N ASN A 208 4.28 8.40 5.13
CA ASN A 208 3.83 9.74 4.76
C ASN A 208 3.55 9.88 3.26
N ALA A 209 3.28 8.77 2.57
CA ALA A 209 2.85 8.79 1.18
C ALA A 209 1.57 9.62 1.00
N ILE A 210 1.43 10.29 -0.14
CA ILE A 210 0.32 11.23 -0.43
C ILE A 210 -1.03 10.53 -0.28
N ASP A 211 -1.11 9.30 -0.76
CA ASP A 211 -2.31 8.46 -0.70
C ASP A 211 -2.73 8.11 0.74
N VAL A 212 -1.79 7.91 1.67
CA VAL A 212 -2.10 7.77 3.11
C VAL A 212 -2.79 9.03 3.64
N ILE A 213 -2.28 10.20 3.27
CA ILE A 213 -2.78 11.49 3.78
C ILE A 213 -4.20 11.77 3.27
N HIS A 214 -4.48 11.44 2.00
CA HIS A 214 -5.73 11.82 1.34
C HIS A 214 -6.78 10.72 1.25
N HIS A 215 -6.40 9.45 1.38
CA HIS A 215 -7.29 8.32 1.09
C HIS A 215 -7.38 7.27 2.19
N LEU A 216 -6.58 7.32 3.26
CA LEU A 216 -6.66 6.33 4.33
C LEU A 216 -8.05 6.26 4.99
N ASP A 217 -8.76 7.38 5.10
CA ASP A 217 -10.15 7.41 5.58
C ASP A 217 -11.11 6.58 4.70
N LYS A 218 -10.86 6.54 3.39
CA LYS A 218 -11.61 5.73 2.42
C LYS A 218 -11.15 4.27 2.37
N THR A 219 -10.05 3.95 3.06
CA THR A 219 -9.41 2.64 3.05
C THR A 219 -9.31 2.08 4.47
N GLY A 220 -10.36 2.25 5.28
CA GLY A 220 -10.47 1.63 6.62
C GLY A 220 -9.88 2.46 7.78
N TYR A 221 -9.58 3.74 7.57
CA TYR A 221 -9.18 4.75 8.57
C TYR A 221 -7.82 4.57 9.25
N ALA A 222 -7.42 3.34 9.57
CA ALA A 222 -6.15 3.02 10.20
C ALA A 222 -5.75 1.58 9.90
N TYR A 223 -4.46 1.28 10.06
CA TYR A 223 -3.92 -0.07 9.89
C TYR A 223 -2.89 -0.39 10.98
N ILE A 224 -2.73 -1.69 11.24
CA ILE A 224 -1.68 -2.22 12.10
C ILE A 224 -0.35 -2.16 11.35
N PRO A 225 0.78 -1.85 12.00
CA PRO A 225 2.09 -1.91 11.35
C PRO A 225 2.42 -3.29 10.77
N ASP A 226 2.72 -3.34 9.49
CA ASP A 226 3.05 -4.55 8.72
C ASP A 226 4.45 -5.12 9.04
N ASP A 227 5.31 -4.34 9.70
CA ASP A 227 6.68 -4.70 10.05
C ASP A 227 6.76 -5.53 11.35
N GLU A 228 5.64 -5.82 11.98
CA GLU A 228 5.55 -6.73 13.15
C GLU A 228 5.08 -8.14 12.78
N TYR A 229 4.60 -8.34 11.54
CA TYR A 229 3.96 -9.57 11.10
C TYR A 229 4.61 -10.15 9.84
N THR A 230 4.41 -11.44 9.64
CA THR A 230 4.93 -12.21 8.50
C THR A 230 3.80 -12.90 7.75
N LEU A 231 4.09 -13.37 6.53
CA LEU A 231 3.13 -14.15 5.73
C LEU A 231 2.53 -15.33 6.50
N ALA A 232 3.35 -16.04 7.29
CA ALA A 232 2.94 -17.21 8.07
C ALA A 232 1.86 -16.93 9.13
N HIS A 233 1.66 -15.67 9.55
CA HIS A 233 0.58 -15.35 10.49
C HIS A 233 -0.81 -15.48 9.84
N PHE A 234 -0.90 -15.26 8.52
CA PHE A 234 -2.17 -15.20 7.80
C PHE A 234 -2.36 -16.44 6.93
N LEU A 235 -1.31 -16.80 6.19
CA LEU A 235 -1.30 -17.90 5.25
C LEU A 235 -0.78 -19.14 5.99
N ARG A 236 -1.67 -20.03 6.41
CA ARG A 236 -1.33 -21.19 7.26
C ARG A 236 -1.52 -22.52 6.58
N LYS A 237 -2.39 -22.59 5.56
CA LYS A 237 -2.66 -23.79 4.76
C LYS A 237 -2.85 -23.44 3.28
N PRO A 238 -2.69 -24.42 2.37
CA PRO A 238 -3.08 -24.27 0.97
C PRO A 238 -4.53 -23.81 0.84
N GLY A 239 -4.77 -22.88 -0.07
CA GLY A 239 -6.07 -22.23 -0.28
C GLY A 239 -6.32 -21.00 0.57
N ASP A 240 -5.52 -20.71 1.60
CA ASP A 240 -5.63 -19.45 2.34
C ASP A 240 -5.35 -18.25 1.41
N GLU A 241 -6.07 -17.16 1.67
CA GLU A 241 -6.07 -15.95 0.84
C GLU A 241 -5.73 -14.72 1.69
N LEU A 242 -5.00 -13.78 1.11
CA LEU A 242 -4.68 -12.49 1.70
C LEU A 242 -4.81 -11.40 0.63
N GLY A 243 -5.54 -10.33 0.94
CA GLY A 243 -5.66 -9.19 0.06
C GLY A 243 -4.42 -8.31 0.13
N TYR A 244 -4.04 -7.69 -0.99
CA TYR A 244 -3.03 -6.65 -1.03
C TYR A 244 -3.55 -5.49 -1.87
N LEU A 245 -3.76 -4.35 -1.23
CA LEU A 245 -4.16 -3.09 -1.86
C LEU A 245 -2.93 -2.21 -2.00
N TYR A 246 -2.65 -1.73 -3.20
CA TYR A 246 -1.59 -0.78 -3.50
C TYR A 246 -2.17 0.48 -4.12
N ASP A 247 -1.65 1.62 -3.68
CA ASP A 247 -2.11 2.96 -4.04
C ASP A 247 -3.59 3.18 -3.68
N PHE A 248 -3.83 3.93 -2.61
CA PHE A 248 -5.21 4.19 -2.15
C PHE A 248 -5.98 5.18 -3.05
N GLY A 249 -5.28 5.85 -3.97
CA GLY A 249 -5.90 6.66 -5.02
C GLY A 249 -6.34 5.79 -6.21
N ASP A 250 -5.39 5.08 -6.80
CA ASP A 250 -5.63 4.27 -8.00
C ASP A 250 -6.32 2.93 -7.72
N ASN A 251 -6.26 2.44 -6.48
CA ASN A 251 -6.92 1.23 -5.97
C ASN A 251 -6.56 -0.04 -6.73
N TRP A 252 -5.29 -0.42 -6.74
CA TRP A 252 -4.86 -1.71 -7.29
C TRP A 252 -5.06 -2.83 -6.26
N HIS A 253 -6.01 -3.71 -6.52
CA HIS A 253 -6.31 -4.88 -5.68
C HIS A 253 -5.63 -6.13 -6.22
N PHE A 254 -4.91 -6.83 -5.34
CA PHE A 254 -4.26 -8.10 -5.62
C PHE A 254 -4.75 -9.16 -4.65
N LEU A 255 -5.01 -10.36 -5.15
CA LEU A 255 -5.26 -11.54 -4.35
C LEU A 255 -3.99 -12.37 -4.25
N ILE A 256 -3.52 -12.63 -3.02
CA ILE A 256 -2.42 -13.56 -2.74
C ILE A 256 -3.04 -14.86 -2.24
N LYS A 257 -2.80 -15.97 -2.95
CA LYS A 257 -3.32 -17.29 -2.59
C LYS A 257 -2.20 -18.30 -2.39
N VAL A 258 -2.31 -19.12 -1.34
CA VAL A 258 -1.38 -20.23 -1.11
C VAL A 258 -1.72 -21.38 -2.04
N ALA A 259 -0.82 -21.68 -2.97
CA ALA A 259 -0.91 -22.89 -3.78
C ALA A 259 -0.39 -24.10 -3.01
N GLU A 260 0.74 -23.95 -2.31
CA GLU A 260 1.44 -25.03 -1.63
C GLU A 260 2.33 -24.47 -0.51
N ILE A 261 2.52 -25.25 0.56
CA ILE A 261 3.51 -24.98 1.61
C ILE A 261 4.45 -26.17 1.67
N ALA A 262 5.72 -25.94 1.32
CA ALA A 262 6.75 -26.98 1.31
C ALA A 262 7.11 -27.42 2.74
N PRO A 263 7.56 -28.67 2.94
CA PRO A 263 8.13 -29.10 4.21
C PRO A 263 9.43 -28.33 4.52
N VAL A 264 9.84 -28.30 5.79
CA VAL A 264 10.98 -27.48 6.26
C VAL A 264 12.28 -27.93 5.58
N GLU A 265 12.43 -29.22 5.33
CA GLU A 265 13.60 -29.86 4.76
C GLU A 265 13.84 -29.46 3.30
N GLU A 266 12.77 -29.14 2.57
CA GLU A 266 12.81 -28.66 1.19
C GLU A 266 12.87 -27.13 1.10
N SER A 267 12.66 -26.45 2.23
CA SER A 267 12.55 -25.00 2.29
C SER A 267 13.93 -24.33 2.31
N THR A 268 14.11 -23.38 1.40
CA THR A 268 15.36 -22.63 1.23
C THR A 268 15.28 -21.21 1.80
N GLY A 269 14.07 -20.73 2.05
CA GLY A 269 13.75 -19.36 2.39
C GLY A 269 13.93 -18.37 1.23
N LYS A 270 14.37 -18.81 0.05
CA LYS A 270 14.73 -17.89 -1.05
C LYS A 270 13.49 -17.31 -1.71
N VAL A 271 13.62 -16.10 -2.22
CA VAL A 271 12.63 -15.50 -3.12
C VAL A 271 12.93 -15.95 -4.55
N VAL A 272 11.98 -16.62 -5.18
CA VAL A 272 12.10 -17.11 -6.56
C VAL A 272 10.82 -16.77 -7.33
N VAL A 273 10.96 -16.11 -8.47
CA VAL A 273 9.86 -15.92 -9.43
C VAL A 273 9.81 -17.16 -10.32
N LEU A 274 8.69 -17.88 -10.29
CA LEU A 274 8.51 -19.16 -10.99
C LEU A 274 7.85 -18.96 -12.37
N GLY A 275 6.94 -18.01 -12.49
CA GLY A 275 6.17 -17.79 -13.71
C GLY A 275 5.13 -16.70 -13.57
N GLY A 276 4.33 -16.50 -14.61
CA GLY A 276 3.26 -15.51 -14.63
C GLY A 276 2.78 -15.22 -16.05
N THR A 277 1.76 -14.38 -16.15
CA THR A 277 1.10 -13.95 -17.39
C THR A 277 0.72 -12.48 -17.29
N GLY A 278 0.64 -11.79 -18.42
CA GLY A 278 0.24 -10.40 -18.48
C GLY A 278 1.35 -9.42 -18.12
N ALA A 279 1.37 -8.31 -18.85
CA ALA A 279 2.27 -7.19 -18.63
C ALA A 279 2.14 -6.63 -17.19
N HIS A 280 3.11 -5.83 -16.76
CA HIS A 280 3.01 -5.13 -15.48
C HIS A 280 1.86 -4.10 -15.52
N PRO A 281 1.11 -3.92 -14.41
CA PRO A 281 0.14 -2.85 -14.31
C PRO A 281 0.82 -1.47 -14.49
N PRO A 282 0.14 -0.51 -15.15
CA PRO A 282 0.64 0.85 -15.27
C PRO A 282 0.51 1.62 -13.95
N ASP A 283 1.62 1.78 -13.22
CA ASP A 283 1.68 2.52 -11.96
C ASP A 283 1.42 4.03 -12.18
N GLY A 284 0.47 4.61 -11.44
CA GLY A 284 -0.07 5.96 -11.66
C GLY A 284 -1.28 6.02 -12.60
N VAL A 285 -1.92 4.88 -12.86
CA VAL A 285 -3.21 4.78 -13.56
C VAL A 285 -4.20 4.04 -12.69
N ALA A 286 -5.37 4.62 -12.47
CA ALA A 286 -6.45 3.97 -11.73
C ALA A 286 -6.84 2.61 -12.31
N SER A 287 -7.00 1.62 -11.44
CA SER A 287 -7.21 0.21 -11.82
C SER A 287 -8.45 0.02 -12.70
N TRP A 288 -9.58 0.65 -12.34
CA TRP A 288 -10.83 0.60 -13.12
C TRP A 288 -10.66 1.16 -14.54
N ARG A 289 -9.90 2.25 -14.71
CA ARG A 289 -9.60 2.82 -16.03
C ARG A 289 -8.79 1.84 -16.86
N TRP A 290 -7.84 1.15 -16.24
CA TRP A 290 -7.04 0.14 -16.93
C TRP A 290 -7.88 -1.09 -17.33
N ILE A 291 -8.74 -1.57 -16.44
CA ILE A 291 -9.67 -2.68 -16.70
C ILE A 291 -10.56 -2.34 -17.91
N ASP A 292 -11.16 -1.14 -17.95
CA ASP A 292 -11.98 -0.68 -19.07
C ASP A 292 -11.20 -0.64 -20.39
N LEU A 293 -9.93 -0.21 -20.35
CA LEU A 293 -9.05 -0.23 -21.53
C LEU A 293 -8.76 -1.66 -21.99
N MET A 294 -8.50 -2.59 -21.06
CA MET A 294 -8.19 -3.99 -21.37
C MET A 294 -9.38 -4.77 -21.92
N GLN A 295 -10.61 -4.43 -21.52
CA GLN A 295 -11.83 -5.05 -22.08
C GLN A 295 -11.99 -4.81 -23.59
N LYS A 296 -11.50 -3.66 -24.09
CA LYS A 296 -11.68 -3.24 -25.48
C LYS A 296 -10.37 -3.15 -26.28
N VAL A 297 -9.23 -3.51 -25.70
CA VAL A 297 -7.91 -3.28 -26.29
C VAL A 297 -7.74 -3.92 -27.66
N ASP A 298 -8.42 -5.04 -27.91
CA ASP A 298 -8.36 -5.77 -29.19
C ASP A 298 -9.56 -5.44 -30.11
N ALA A 299 -10.45 -4.53 -29.72
CA ALA A 299 -11.64 -4.18 -30.50
C ALA A 299 -11.32 -3.30 -31.72
N SER A 300 -10.32 -2.42 -31.60
CA SER A 300 -9.89 -1.54 -32.70
C SER A 300 -8.45 -1.04 -32.52
N ALA A 301 -7.82 -0.59 -33.61
CA ALA A 301 -6.50 0.05 -33.56
C ALA A 301 -6.51 1.33 -32.70
N LYS A 302 -7.65 2.03 -32.63
CA LYS A 302 -7.83 3.24 -31.80
C LYS A 302 -7.81 2.89 -30.32
N ASP A 303 -8.53 1.85 -29.92
CA ASP A 303 -8.58 1.40 -28.52
C ASP A 303 -7.24 0.84 -28.07
N ARG A 304 -6.56 0.08 -28.94
CA ARG A 304 -5.19 -0.36 -28.71
C ARG A 304 -4.24 0.81 -28.50
N LYS A 305 -4.29 1.83 -29.36
CA LYS A 305 -3.46 3.03 -29.21
C LYS A 305 -3.74 3.73 -27.88
N ALA A 306 -5.00 3.88 -27.49
CA ALA A 306 -5.35 4.52 -26.22
C ALA A 306 -4.78 3.77 -25.01
N ALA A 307 -4.80 2.44 -25.02
CA ALA A 307 -4.18 1.63 -23.97
C ALA A 307 -2.65 1.79 -23.95
N LEU A 308 -2.01 1.80 -25.12
CA LEU A 308 -0.55 2.00 -25.23
C LEU A 308 -0.12 3.39 -24.77
N ASP A 309 -0.84 4.44 -25.15
CA ASP A 309 -0.53 5.81 -24.73
C ASP A 309 -0.55 5.90 -23.19
N VAL A 310 -1.60 5.36 -22.55
CA VAL A 310 -1.72 5.30 -21.08
C VAL A 310 -0.61 4.46 -20.45
N LEU A 311 -0.27 3.31 -21.05
CA LEU A 311 0.79 2.44 -20.56
C LEU A 311 2.14 3.17 -20.55
N TYR A 312 2.56 3.76 -21.68
CA TYR A 312 3.88 4.39 -21.83
C TYR A 312 4.01 5.73 -21.08
N GLU A 313 2.91 6.36 -20.69
CA GLU A 313 2.90 7.53 -19.79
C GLU A 313 3.03 7.15 -18.30
N SER A 314 2.77 5.89 -17.93
CA SER A 314 2.82 5.43 -16.55
C SER A 314 4.25 5.31 -16.00
N SER A 315 4.40 5.40 -14.67
CA SER A 315 5.71 5.51 -14.02
C SER A 315 6.63 4.30 -14.26
N GLY A 316 6.06 3.09 -14.40
CA GLY A 316 6.82 1.86 -14.64
C GLY A 316 7.31 1.69 -16.09
N TYR A 317 6.71 2.42 -17.02
CA TYR A 317 6.98 2.33 -18.46
C TYR A 317 7.57 3.63 -19.04
N ALA A 318 7.58 4.71 -18.25
CA ALA A 318 8.15 5.98 -18.61
C ALA A 318 9.59 5.83 -19.14
N GLY A 319 9.84 6.42 -20.32
CA GLY A 319 11.14 6.37 -20.99
C GLY A 319 11.42 5.10 -21.80
N GLN A 320 10.54 4.09 -21.76
CA GLN A 320 10.59 2.99 -22.72
C GLN A 320 10.16 3.48 -24.11
N ARG A 321 10.68 2.83 -25.16
CA ARG A 321 10.29 3.14 -26.54
C ARG A 321 8.86 2.67 -26.77
N TRP A 322 7.99 3.58 -27.20
CA TRP A 322 6.63 3.23 -27.60
C TRP A 322 6.62 2.16 -28.70
N ASP A 323 5.91 1.06 -28.47
CA ASP A 323 5.80 -0.08 -29.37
C ASP A 323 4.32 -0.35 -29.75
N PRO A 324 3.93 -0.22 -31.04
CA PRO A 324 2.57 -0.53 -31.48
C PRO A 324 2.20 -2.02 -31.34
N HIS A 325 3.20 -2.89 -31.32
CA HIS A 325 3.04 -4.34 -31.28
C HIS A 325 3.21 -4.94 -29.87
N PHE A 326 3.25 -4.09 -28.83
CA PHE A 326 3.38 -4.52 -27.44
C PHE A 326 2.36 -5.61 -27.05
N ASP A 327 2.84 -6.73 -26.51
CA ASP A 327 1.98 -7.83 -26.08
C ASP A 327 1.55 -7.65 -24.61
N PHE A 328 0.26 -7.33 -24.41
CA PHE A 328 -0.32 -7.17 -23.08
C PHE A 328 -0.39 -8.48 -22.28
N ALA A 329 -0.29 -9.64 -22.94
CA ALA A 329 -0.30 -10.96 -22.30
C ALA A 329 1.11 -11.45 -21.94
N GLU A 330 2.17 -10.82 -22.48
CA GLU A 330 3.54 -11.27 -22.26
C GLU A 330 4.01 -10.94 -20.83
N PHE A 331 4.67 -11.93 -20.21
CA PHE A 331 5.36 -11.76 -18.94
C PHE A 331 6.80 -12.27 -19.04
N SER A 332 7.77 -11.37 -18.79
CA SER A 332 9.18 -11.75 -18.79
C SER A 332 9.64 -12.20 -17.39
N VAL A 333 9.72 -13.52 -17.19
CA VAL A 333 10.30 -14.10 -15.97
C VAL A 333 11.73 -13.61 -15.73
N PRO A 334 12.67 -13.63 -16.72
CA PRO A 334 14.04 -13.21 -16.47
C PRO A 334 14.17 -11.72 -16.11
N ALA A 335 13.37 -10.84 -16.72
CA ALA A 335 13.38 -9.42 -16.38
C ALA A 335 12.87 -9.19 -14.95
N THR A 336 11.78 -9.87 -14.58
CA THR A 336 11.19 -9.77 -13.24
C THR A 336 12.10 -10.35 -12.17
N GLN A 337 12.77 -11.47 -12.43
CA GLN A 337 13.78 -12.03 -11.53
C GLN A 337 14.93 -11.03 -11.27
N ARG A 338 15.39 -10.30 -12.30
CA ARG A 338 16.40 -9.25 -12.15
C ARG A 338 15.88 -8.07 -11.31
N ALA A 339 14.64 -7.63 -11.53
CA ALA A 339 14.02 -6.55 -10.78
C ALA A 339 13.88 -6.91 -9.29
N VAL A 340 13.36 -8.10 -8.99
CA VAL A 340 13.25 -8.63 -7.62
C VAL A 340 14.64 -8.78 -6.97
N ALA A 341 15.62 -9.33 -7.67
CA ALA A 341 16.98 -9.47 -7.16
C ALA A 341 17.63 -8.10 -6.84
N ALA A 342 17.43 -7.09 -7.70
CA ALA A 342 17.90 -5.74 -7.46
C ALA A 342 17.22 -5.10 -6.24
N ALA A 343 15.91 -5.30 -6.08
CA ALA A 343 15.18 -4.85 -4.91
C ALA A 343 15.72 -5.52 -3.64
N VAL A 344 15.84 -6.85 -3.62
CA VAL A 344 16.40 -7.65 -2.52
C VAL A 344 17.81 -7.18 -2.12
N ALA A 345 18.66 -6.82 -3.08
CA ALA A 345 20.03 -6.34 -2.81
C ALA A 345 20.10 -4.91 -2.23
N SER A 346 19.02 -4.13 -2.32
CA SER A 346 18.96 -2.72 -1.88
C SER A 346 18.48 -2.55 -0.43
N LYS A 347 18.64 -1.36 0.16
CA LYS A 347 18.08 -1.02 1.49
C LYS A 347 16.54 -1.12 1.44
N LEU A 348 15.91 -1.47 2.55
CA LEU A 348 14.45 -1.29 2.67
C LEU A 348 14.09 0.19 2.43
N SER A 349 12.96 0.43 1.77
CA SER A 349 12.43 1.78 1.59
C SER A 349 12.13 2.44 2.94
N VAL A 350 12.04 3.78 2.96
CA VAL A 350 11.71 4.55 4.17
C VAL A 350 10.30 5.13 4.01
N PRO A 351 9.26 4.50 4.60
CA PRO A 351 7.88 4.95 4.42
C PRO A 351 7.64 6.39 4.89
N GLY A 352 8.29 6.82 5.97
CA GLY A 352 8.25 8.21 6.47
C GLY A 352 9.04 9.22 5.64
N GLY A 353 9.49 8.81 4.47
CA GLY A 353 10.07 9.62 3.41
C GLY A 353 9.67 9.05 2.07
N ALA A 354 8.37 8.77 1.90
CA ALA A 354 7.81 8.32 0.63
C ALA A 354 8.10 9.33 -0.50
N LYS A 355 8.16 8.82 -1.73
CA LYS A 355 8.39 9.63 -2.91
C LYS A 355 7.20 10.58 -3.10
N HIS A 356 7.52 11.84 -3.34
CA HIS A 356 6.53 12.83 -3.75
C HIS A 356 7.16 13.78 -4.76
N PHE A 357 6.32 14.45 -5.54
CA PHE A 357 6.75 15.44 -6.50
C PHE A 357 6.62 16.83 -5.90
N SER A 358 7.73 17.55 -5.81
CA SER A 358 7.78 18.96 -5.43
C SER A 358 8.00 19.81 -6.67
N ALA A 359 7.38 20.99 -6.72
CA ALA A 359 7.55 21.94 -7.81
C ALA A 359 8.05 23.28 -7.27
N LEU A 360 9.08 23.84 -7.90
CA LEU A 360 9.56 25.18 -7.56
C LEU A 360 8.57 26.21 -8.08
N LEU A 361 7.92 26.94 -7.15
CA LEU A 361 7.03 28.05 -7.50
C LEU A 361 7.79 29.23 -8.13
N ALA A 362 9.06 29.44 -7.74
CA ALA A 362 9.95 30.44 -8.33
C ALA A 362 11.43 30.01 -8.21
N ALA A 363 12.29 30.49 -9.12
CA ALA A 363 13.73 30.26 -9.05
C ALA A 363 14.32 30.97 -7.82
N GLY A 364 14.91 30.22 -6.88
CA GLY A 364 15.49 30.77 -5.65
C GLY A 364 14.51 30.96 -4.49
N ALA A 365 13.27 30.49 -4.60
CA ALA A 365 12.40 30.37 -3.44
C ALA A 365 12.83 29.16 -2.60
N ASP A 366 13.03 29.34 -1.29
CA ASP A 366 13.05 28.22 -0.34
C ASP A 366 11.71 27.51 -0.42
N ASP A 367 11.72 26.18 -0.56
CA ASP A 367 10.53 25.35 -0.75
C ASP A 367 9.51 25.58 0.38
N ALA A 368 8.51 26.42 0.12
CA ALA A 368 7.51 26.80 1.12
C ALA A 368 6.38 25.77 1.30
N LEU A 369 6.38 24.67 0.54
CA LEU A 369 5.56 23.49 0.85
C LEU A 369 6.45 22.48 1.56
N VAL A 370 6.58 22.65 2.88
CA VAL A 370 7.23 21.68 3.77
C VAL A 370 6.39 20.40 3.73
N TYR A 371 6.71 19.47 2.82
CA TYR A 371 6.16 18.13 2.90
C TYR A 371 6.66 17.53 4.22
N PRO A 372 5.78 17.10 5.13
CA PRO A 372 6.19 16.69 6.47
C PRO A 372 7.06 15.42 6.37
N SER A 373 8.38 15.61 6.37
CA SER A 373 9.34 14.51 6.37
C SER A 373 9.55 14.06 7.81
N THR A 374 9.19 12.83 8.13
CA THR A 374 9.41 12.23 9.45
C THR A 374 10.75 11.49 9.50
N LEU A 375 11.75 12.01 8.78
CA LEU A 375 13.05 11.36 8.62
C LEU A 375 13.74 11.25 9.98
N LYS A 376 14.16 10.03 10.31
CA LYS A 376 14.86 9.68 11.55
C LYS A 376 16.37 9.90 11.37
N LYS A 377 17.11 9.97 12.48
CA LYS A 377 18.58 10.04 12.47
C LYS A 377 19.18 8.96 11.56
N GLY A 378 20.09 9.36 10.66
CA GLY A 378 20.75 8.48 9.67
C GLY A 378 19.98 8.30 8.36
N GLN A 379 18.86 9.02 8.18
CA GLN A 379 18.12 9.16 6.93
C GLN A 379 18.31 10.57 6.37
N ARG A 380 18.21 10.73 5.05
CA ARG A 380 18.27 12.03 4.38
C ARG A 380 17.29 12.07 3.22
N LEU A 381 16.89 13.27 2.84
CA LEU A 381 16.11 13.53 1.64
C LEU A 381 17.03 13.54 0.41
N VAL A 382 16.64 12.84 -0.64
CA VAL A 382 17.29 12.86 -1.95
C VAL A 382 16.31 13.47 -2.93
N ARG A 383 16.77 14.46 -3.69
CA ARG A 383 15.98 15.14 -4.71
C ARG A 383 16.50 14.77 -6.08
N THR A 384 15.61 14.28 -6.94
CA THR A 384 15.92 13.86 -8.31
C THR A 384 15.14 14.76 -9.28
N PRO A 385 15.80 15.52 -10.17
CA PRO A 385 15.11 16.36 -11.13
C PRO A 385 14.29 15.51 -12.11
N VAL A 386 13.03 15.88 -12.34
CA VAL A 386 12.19 15.27 -13.37
C VAL A 386 12.51 15.94 -14.71
N PRO A 387 13.10 15.22 -15.69
CA PRO A 387 13.48 15.81 -16.96
C PRO A 387 12.26 16.35 -17.72
N ARG A 388 12.42 17.51 -18.35
CA ARG A 388 11.39 18.06 -19.25
C ARG A 388 11.62 17.56 -20.67
N ALA A 389 10.53 17.30 -21.39
CA ALA A 389 10.57 16.88 -22.79
C ALA A 389 11.22 17.94 -23.71
N ASP A 390 11.14 19.21 -23.35
CA ASP A 390 11.73 20.35 -24.07
C ASP A 390 13.23 20.56 -23.76
N GLY A 391 13.83 19.73 -22.91
CA GLY A 391 15.24 19.85 -22.51
C GLY A 391 15.55 21.03 -21.59
N ALA A 392 14.53 21.81 -21.17
CA ALA A 392 14.73 22.92 -20.23
C ALA A 392 15.02 22.40 -18.80
N PRO A 393 15.58 23.24 -17.90
CA PRO A 393 15.83 22.86 -16.52
C PRO A 393 14.57 22.34 -15.82
N ALA A 394 14.74 21.26 -15.06
CA ALA A 394 13.66 20.67 -14.28
C ALA A 394 13.08 21.70 -13.30
N ARG A 395 11.75 21.86 -13.32
CA ARG A 395 11.00 22.64 -12.32
C ARG A 395 10.29 21.76 -11.31
N VAL A 396 10.26 20.47 -11.57
CA VAL A 396 9.65 19.44 -10.74
C VAL A 396 10.75 18.49 -10.30
N PHE A 397 10.75 18.13 -9.02
CA PHE A 397 11.69 17.21 -8.42
C PHE A 397 10.92 16.08 -7.77
N MET A 398 11.41 14.86 -7.92
CA MET A 398 10.98 13.72 -7.11
C MET A 398 11.86 13.67 -5.87
N GLU A 399 11.26 13.80 -4.70
CA GLU A 399 11.97 13.77 -3.42
C GLU A 399 11.70 12.47 -2.69
N GLU A 400 12.73 11.85 -2.10
CA GLU A 400 12.63 10.59 -1.37
C GLU A 400 13.53 10.57 -0.13
N GLY A 401 13.01 10.06 0.99
CA GLY A 401 13.81 9.68 2.14
C GLY A 401 14.60 8.40 1.92
N VAL A 402 15.91 8.44 2.10
CA VAL A 402 16.77 7.26 1.99
C VAL A 402 17.57 7.02 3.27
N ALA A 403 17.71 5.75 3.65
CA ALA A 403 18.56 5.33 4.76
C ALA A 403 20.00 5.09 4.27
N GLN A 404 20.88 6.10 4.39
CA GLN A 404 22.28 5.96 3.96
C GLN A 404 23.14 5.23 5.02
N GLU A 405 23.15 5.73 6.24
CA GLU A 405 24.00 5.21 7.33
C GLU A 405 23.26 4.27 8.28
N ARG A 406 21.95 4.43 8.38
CA ARG A 406 21.09 3.58 9.20
C ARG A 406 21.05 2.17 8.62
N ARG A 407 21.39 1.18 9.45
CA ARG A 407 21.29 -0.25 9.14
C ARG A 407 19.82 -0.69 9.19
N ASP A 408 19.44 -1.59 8.28
CA ASP A 408 18.11 -2.22 8.32
C ASP A 408 17.94 -3.02 9.61
N ASN A 409 16.73 -3.06 10.16
CA ASN A 409 16.42 -3.89 11.33
C ASN A 409 16.60 -5.37 10.94
N PRO A 410 17.38 -6.19 11.68
CA PRO A 410 17.51 -7.61 11.39
C PRO A 410 16.18 -8.37 11.33
N ALA A 411 15.17 -7.92 12.10
CA ALA A 411 13.83 -8.51 12.09
C ALA A 411 13.01 -8.13 10.84
N ASN A 412 13.35 -7.02 10.18
CA ASN A 412 12.66 -6.47 9.01
C ASN A 412 13.64 -6.27 7.85
N THR A 413 14.36 -7.32 7.51
CA THR A 413 15.26 -7.36 6.37
C THR A 413 15.38 -8.79 5.86
N ALA A 414 16.10 -8.95 4.76
CA ALA A 414 16.33 -10.24 4.13
C ALA A 414 17.78 -10.34 3.64
N CYS A 415 18.19 -11.55 3.29
CA CYS A 415 19.46 -11.80 2.65
C CYS A 415 19.56 -11.00 1.36
N ALA A 416 20.52 -10.09 1.27
CA ALA A 416 20.71 -9.19 0.12
C ALA A 416 21.12 -9.91 -1.18
N ASN A 417 21.27 -11.24 -1.15
CA ASN A 417 21.53 -12.06 -2.34
C ASN A 417 20.31 -12.87 -2.78
N CYS A 418 19.59 -13.50 -1.85
CA CYS A 418 18.56 -14.48 -2.17
C CYS A 418 17.18 -14.21 -1.54
N GLY A 419 17.04 -13.16 -0.73
CA GLY A 419 15.77 -12.79 -0.12
C GLY A 419 15.35 -13.63 1.09
N SER A 420 16.17 -14.59 1.53
CA SER A 420 15.86 -15.37 2.74
C SER A 420 15.89 -14.52 4.01
N PRO A 421 14.88 -14.60 4.88
CA PRO A 421 14.87 -13.90 6.17
C PRO A 421 15.67 -14.66 7.26
N HIS A 422 16.19 -15.85 6.96
CA HIS A 422 16.73 -16.76 7.97
C HIS A 422 18.24 -16.61 8.18
N GLY A 423 18.70 -16.77 9.43
CA GLY A 423 20.12 -16.89 9.76
C GLY A 423 20.98 -15.67 9.39
N LEU A 424 20.40 -14.48 9.40
CA LEU A 424 21.00 -13.27 8.85
C LEU A 424 22.21 -12.77 9.64
N LYS A 425 23.35 -12.64 8.95
CA LYS A 425 24.59 -12.06 9.46
C LYS A 425 24.92 -10.80 8.67
N ALA A 426 25.32 -9.75 9.39
CA ALA A 426 25.75 -8.50 8.75
C ALA A 426 27.05 -8.69 7.96
N CYS A 427 27.19 -7.93 6.88
CA CYS A 427 28.47 -7.76 6.19
C CYS A 427 29.56 -7.33 7.19
N SER A 428 30.67 -8.05 7.24
CA SER A 428 31.78 -7.76 8.16
C SER A 428 32.45 -6.41 7.91
N GLY A 429 32.39 -5.91 6.67
CA GLY A 429 32.91 -4.59 6.31
C GLY A 429 31.98 -3.45 6.73
N CYS A 430 30.93 -3.20 5.93
CA CYS A 430 30.07 -2.03 6.15
C CYS A 430 28.99 -2.23 7.23
N LYS A 431 28.65 -3.48 7.59
CA LYS A 431 27.52 -3.84 8.47
C LYS A 431 26.13 -3.35 7.99
N GLN A 432 26.02 -2.84 6.76
CA GLN A 432 24.78 -2.27 6.19
C GLN A 432 23.89 -3.28 5.44
N ARG A 433 24.40 -4.49 5.18
CA ARG A 433 23.71 -5.55 4.43
C ARG A 433 23.75 -6.85 5.21
N TYR A 434 22.76 -7.70 4.99
CA TYR A 434 22.61 -8.98 5.67
C TYR A 434 22.67 -10.14 4.68
N TYR A 435 23.20 -11.27 5.14
CA TYR A 435 23.31 -12.48 4.36
C TYR A 435 23.01 -13.69 5.24
N CYS A 436 22.25 -14.66 4.72
CA CYS A 436 21.98 -15.92 5.42
C CYS A 436 23.22 -16.84 5.46
N SER A 437 24.21 -16.61 4.59
CA SER A 437 25.42 -17.43 4.51
C SER A 437 26.61 -16.67 3.92
N ARG A 438 27.83 -17.19 4.14
CA ARG A 438 29.06 -16.67 3.52
C ARG A 438 29.04 -16.81 1.99
N SER A 439 28.40 -17.84 1.45
CA SER A 439 28.26 -18.02 0.00
C SER A 439 27.39 -16.93 -0.61
N CYS A 440 26.26 -16.60 0.03
CA CYS A 440 25.41 -15.47 -0.39
C CYS A 440 26.15 -14.13 -0.32
N GLN A 441 26.95 -13.90 0.73
CA GLN A 441 27.78 -12.70 0.82
C GLN A 441 28.79 -12.62 -0.34
N ARG A 442 29.49 -13.72 -0.66
CA ARG A 442 30.46 -13.75 -1.78
C ARG A 442 29.80 -13.54 -3.14
N ALA A 443 28.63 -14.14 -3.36
CA ALA A 443 27.87 -13.96 -4.59
C ALA A 443 27.46 -12.49 -4.79
N ASN A 444 26.85 -11.87 -3.77
CA ASN A 444 26.46 -10.47 -3.84
C ASN A 444 27.66 -9.51 -3.87
N TRP A 445 28.79 -9.88 -3.26
CA TRP A 445 30.06 -9.16 -3.39
C TRP A 445 30.50 -9.06 -4.85
N ALA A 446 30.47 -10.18 -5.58
CA ALA A 446 30.81 -10.23 -7.00
C ALA A 446 29.83 -9.42 -7.87
N GLN A 447 28.53 -9.48 -7.54
CA GLN A 447 27.47 -8.77 -8.27
C GLN A 447 27.51 -7.24 -8.12
N GLY A 448 28.24 -6.69 -7.15
CA GLY A 448 28.44 -5.25 -7.07
C GLY A 448 28.56 -4.68 -5.66
N HIS A 449 28.27 -5.46 -4.60
CA HIS A 449 28.37 -4.94 -3.24
C HIS A 449 29.78 -4.40 -2.92
N LYS A 450 30.83 -4.98 -3.52
CA LYS A 450 32.22 -4.49 -3.41
C LYS A 450 32.39 -3.00 -3.74
N LYS A 451 31.57 -2.48 -4.67
CA LYS A 451 31.66 -1.08 -5.13
C LYS A 451 31.03 -0.08 -4.15
N VAL A 452 30.12 -0.55 -3.30
CA VAL A 452 29.33 0.29 -2.38
C VAL A 452 29.64 0.02 -0.90
N CYS A 453 30.47 -0.99 -0.60
CA CYS A 453 30.86 -1.33 0.75
C CYS A 453 31.87 -0.30 1.29
N THR A 454 31.47 0.45 2.32
CA THR A 454 32.30 1.47 2.96
C THR A 454 33.37 0.91 3.91
N GLY A 455 33.22 -0.34 4.37
CA GLY A 455 34.18 -0.98 5.30
C GLY A 455 35.28 -1.79 4.62
N GLY A 456 35.37 -1.75 3.29
CA GLY A 456 36.37 -2.47 2.50
C GLY A 456 37.56 -1.63 2.05
N LYS A 457 37.66 -0.36 2.43
CA LYS A 457 38.91 0.40 2.24
C LYS A 457 39.89 -0.05 3.32
N SER A 458 40.65 -1.08 2.99
CA SER A 458 41.78 -1.58 3.75
C SER A 458 42.74 -0.43 4.09
N LYS A 459 43.20 -0.41 5.35
CA LYS A 459 44.58 -0.03 5.65
C LYS A 459 45.52 -1.08 5.08
#